data_AF-A0AAD5FVZ6-F1
#
_entry.id   AF-A0AAD5FVZ6-F1
#
_cell.length_a   1.000
_cell.length_b   1.000
_cell.length_c   1.000
_cell.angle_alpha   90.00
_cell.angle_beta   90.00
_cell.angle_gamma   90.00
#
_symmetry.space_group_name_H-M   'P 1'
#
loop_
_entity.id
_entity.type
_entity.pdbx_description
1 polymer ?
#
loop_
_entity_poly.entity_id
_entity_poly.type
_entity_poly.pdbx_seq_one_letter_code
_entity_poly.pdbx_strand_id
1 'polypeptide(L)'
;VSISCLIINFEYVECNWTKPQMQQTNYTFSSLFWRDQRVQECQEYLREQNHNVGCRIPLKKTLQWFHSFDAKLSDGGNQSICKKYQEMTKIVKLNPPSNISLNSSSREEEVCVHWIRSKIKPGCVNYTVGYQKDSGHWRVS
;
A
#
# COMPACT_ATOMS: atom_id res chain seq x y z
N VAL A 1 7.72 2.50 18.97
CA VAL A 1 7.03 1.79 17.87
C VAL A 1 6.11 2.78 17.16
N SER A 2 6.06 2.78 15.83
CA SER A 2 5.14 3.63 15.06
C SER A 2 4.43 2.81 13.99
N ILE A 3 3.15 3.08 13.75
CA ILE A 3 2.32 2.39 12.76
C ILE A 3 2.31 3.22 11.47
N SER A 4 2.51 2.55 10.33
CA SER A 4 2.33 3.12 8.99
C SER A 4 1.41 2.21 8.19
N CYS A 5 0.45 2.78 7.47
CA CYS A 5 -0.53 2.01 6.71
C CYS A 5 -0.68 2.61 5.32
N LEU A 6 -0.91 1.75 4.34
CA LEU A 6 -1.18 2.10 2.94
C LEU A 6 -2.31 1.23 2.40
N ILE A 7 -3.12 1.78 1.50
CA ILE A 7 -3.99 0.96 0.64
C ILE A 7 -3.16 0.48 -0.53
N ILE A 8 -3.02 -0.83 -0.69
CA ILE A 8 -2.28 -1.43 -1.80
C ILE A 8 -3.26 -1.79 -2.91
N ASN A 9 -3.10 -1.14 -4.07
CA ASN A 9 -3.83 -1.41 -5.30
C ASN A 9 -5.37 -1.46 -5.18
N PHE A 10 -5.95 -0.81 -4.16
CA PHE A 10 -7.37 -0.94 -3.79
C PHE A 10 -7.84 -2.37 -3.42
N GLU A 11 -6.90 -3.27 -3.14
CA GLU A 11 -7.19 -4.67 -2.82
C GLU A 11 -7.18 -4.92 -1.31
N TYR A 12 -6.23 -4.31 -0.59
CA TYR A 12 -6.09 -4.47 0.85
C TYR A 12 -5.43 -3.24 1.49
N VAL A 13 -5.61 -3.10 2.80
CA VAL A 13 -4.78 -2.22 3.63
C VAL A 13 -3.61 -3.04 4.14
N GLU A 14 -2.40 -2.52 3.96
CA GLU A 14 -1.19 -3.05 4.58
C GLU A 14 -0.71 -2.06 5.63
N CYS A 15 -0.61 -2.53 6.88
CA CYS A 15 -0.06 -1.77 7.99
C CYS A 15 1.24 -2.43 8.46
N ASN A 16 2.30 -1.65 8.58
CA ASN A 16 3.60 -2.09 9.09
C ASN A 16 3.97 -1.26 10.32
N TRP A 17 4.73 -1.85 11.24
CA TRP A 17 5.23 -1.13 12.42
C TRP A 17 6.70 -1.35 12.66
N THR A 18 7.38 -0.28 13.07
CA THR A 18 8.80 -0.34 13.43
C THR A 18 8.97 -0.85 14.85
N LYS A 19 9.81 -1.87 15.00
CA LYS A 19 10.28 -2.33 16.31
C LYS A 19 11.50 -1.48 16.72
N PRO A 20 11.56 -0.99 17.97
CA PRO A 20 12.84 -0.64 18.57
C PRO A 20 13.74 -1.88 18.54
N GLN A 21 15.04 -1.68 18.28
CA GLN A 21 16.05 -2.73 18.10
C GLN A 21 16.22 -3.71 19.29
N MET A 22 15.42 -3.58 20.36
CA MET A 22 15.54 -4.35 21.61
C MET A 22 14.24 -5.00 22.13
N GLN A 23 13.10 -4.93 21.41
CA GLN A 23 11.84 -5.53 21.88
C GLN A 23 11.40 -6.72 21.03
N GLN A 24 11.56 -7.93 21.57
CA GLN A 24 10.96 -9.19 21.08
C GLN A 24 9.46 -9.30 21.45
N THR A 25 8.73 -8.19 21.33
CA THR A 25 7.31 -8.15 21.71
C THR A 25 6.44 -8.55 20.53
N ASN A 26 5.62 -9.59 20.71
CA ASN A 26 4.62 -9.99 19.73
C ASN A 26 3.38 -9.12 19.88
N TYR A 27 3.29 -8.08 19.06
CA TYR A 27 2.12 -7.21 19.03
C TYR A 27 0.93 -7.89 18.35
N THR A 28 -0.25 -7.60 18.89
CA THR A 28 -1.54 -7.86 18.24
C THR A 28 -2.06 -6.59 17.59
N PHE A 29 -2.60 -6.73 16.38
CA PHE A 29 -3.11 -5.62 15.59
C PHE A 29 -4.62 -5.76 15.43
N SER A 30 -5.32 -4.66 15.70
CA SER A 30 -6.74 -4.51 15.41
C SER A 30 -7.02 -3.19 14.73
N SER A 31 -8.14 -3.12 14.01
CA SER A 31 -8.49 -1.95 13.22
C SER A 31 -9.98 -1.73 13.13
N LEU A 32 -10.38 -0.52 12.74
CA LEU A 32 -11.76 -0.15 12.52
C LEU A 32 -11.88 0.68 11.25
N PHE A 33 -12.66 0.18 10.29
CA PHE A 33 -13.22 1.02 9.23
C PHE A 33 -14.47 1.70 9.77
N TRP A 34 -14.49 3.03 9.80
CA TRP A 34 -15.56 3.78 10.46
C TRP A 34 -16.97 3.47 9.92
N ARG A 35 -17.09 3.14 8.63
CA ARG A 35 -18.36 2.72 8.00
C ARG A 35 -18.85 1.35 8.45
N ASP A 36 -17.95 0.44 8.80
CA ASP A 36 -18.32 -0.92 9.19
C ASP A 36 -18.71 -0.98 10.67
N GLN A 37 -18.34 0.05 11.46
CA GLN A 37 -18.59 0.17 12.91
C GLN A 37 -18.20 -1.08 13.71
N ARG A 38 -17.30 -1.91 13.17
CA ARG A 38 -16.87 -3.17 13.74
C ARG A 38 -15.36 -3.23 13.77
N VAL A 39 -14.81 -3.44 14.97
CA VAL A 39 -13.39 -3.72 15.16
C VAL A 39 -13.06 -5.08 14.53
N GLN A 40 -11.98 -5.12 13.77
CA GLN A 40 -11.48 -6.30 13.09
C GLN A 40 -10.06 -6.58 13.56
N GLU A 41 -9.82 -7.80 14.01
CA GLU A 41 -8.48 -8.32 14.24
C GLU A 41 -7.75 -8.53 12.91
N CYS A 42 -6.42 -8.56 12.97
CA CYS A 42 -5.62 -8.83 11.79
C CYS A 42 -5.95 -10.19 11.17
N GLN A 43 -6.23 -10.20 9.86
CA GLN A 43 -6.56 -11.43 9.12
C GLN A 43 -5.31 -12.15 8.61
N GLU A 44 -4.27 -11.40 8.24
CA GLU A 44 -3.01 -11.95 7.72
C GLU A 44 -1.84 -11.14 8.30
N TYR A 45 -1.11 -11.73 9.25
CA TYR A 45 0.08 -11.10 9.81
C TYR A 45 1.28 -11.24 8.88
N LEU A 46 1.98 -10.12 8.66
CA LEU A 46 3.30 -10.12 8.07
C LEU A 46 4.32 -10.41 9.17
N ARG A 47 5.22 -11.36 8.93
CA ARG A 47 6.17 -11.86 9.92
C ARG A 47 7.61 -11.77 9.44
N GLU A 48 8.47 -11.39 10.36
CA GLU A 48 9.92 -11.42 10.19
C GLU A 48 10.53 -12.07 11.43
N GLN A 49 11.40 -13.07 11.24
CA GLN A 49 12.02 -13.83 12.32
C GLN A 49 10.99 -14.31 13.38
N ASN A 50 9.86 -14.87 12.93
CA ASN A 50 8.72 -15.34 13.75
C ASN A 50 7.96 -14.28 14.55
N HIS A 51 8.21 -13.00 14.33
CA HIS A 51 7.50 -11.92 15.02
C HIS A 51 6.62 -11.14 14.06
N ASN A 52 5.45 -10.71 14.54
CA ASN A 52 4.56 -9.87 13.76
C ASN A 52 5.20 -8.47 13.53
N VAL A 53 5.32 -8.07 12.27
CA VAL A 53 5.85 -6.76 11.82
C VAL A 53 4.83 -5.95 11.02
N GLY A 54 3.75 -6.60 10.60
CA GLY A 54 2.69 -5.96 9.85
C GLY A 54 1.41 -6.77 9.80
N CYS A 55 0.41 -6.22 9.15
CA CYS A 55 -0.90 -6.81 8.95
C CYS A 55 -1.45 -6.44 7.56
N ARG A 56 -2.06 -7.42 6.88
CA ARG A 56 -2.88 -7.21 5.70
C ARG A 56 -4.36 -7.44 6.01
N ILE A 57 -5.17 -6.51 5.52
CA ILE A 57 -6.62 -6.49 5.73
C ILE A 57 -7.29 -6.34 4.35
N PRO A 58 -7.86 -7.41 3.80
CA PRO A 58 -8.61 -7.37 2.56
C PRO A 58 -9.71 -6.30 2.57
N LEU A 59 -9.76 -5.48 1.52
CA LEU A 59 -10.85 -4.54 1.29
C LEU A 59 -12.02 -5.31 0.68
N LYS A 60 -13.11 -5.47 1.45
CA LYS A 60 -14.28 -6.26 1.03
C LYS A 60 -15.31 -5.45 0.26
N LYS A 61 -15.31 -4.12 0.43
CA LYS A 61 -16.28 -3.22 -0.20
C LYS A 61 -15.59 -2.02 -0.83
N THR A 62 -16.00 -1.71 -2.06
CA THR A 62 -15.59 -0.54 -2.85
C THR A 62 -16.03 0.80 -2.26
N LEU A 63 -16.31 0.91 -0.96
CA LEU A 63 -16.54 2.20 -0.29
C LEU A 63 -15.67 2.35 0.97
N GLN A 64 -15.01 1.29 1.45
CA GLN A 64 -14.19 1.35 2.67
C GLN A 64 -12.98 2.29 2.53
N TRP A 65 -12.49 2.53 1.31
CA TRP A 65 -11.31 3.32 0.98
C TRP A 65 -11.46 4.85 1.07
N PHE A 66 -12.68 5.35 1.21
CA PHE A 66 -12.95 6.80 1.27
C PHE A 66 -13.14 7.34 2.70
N HIS A 67 -13.16 6.46 3.69
CA HIS A 67 -13.49 6.83 5.07
C HIS A 67 -12.30 6.70 5.98
N SER A 68 -12.47 7.21 7.20
CA SER A 68 -11.44 7.10 8.22
C SER A 68 -11.21 5.66 8.64
N PHE A 69 -9.95 5.36 8.93
CA PHE A 69 -9.47 4.06 9.40
C PHE A 69 -8.66 4.25 10.67
N ASP A 70 -9.01 3.51 11.70
CA ASP A 70 -8.29 3.51 12.97
C ASP A 70 -7.47 2.22 13.08
N ALA A 71 -6.19 2.36 13.40
CA ALA A 71 -5.26 1.28 13.62
C ALA A 71 -4.85 1.24 15.10
N LYS A 72 -4.86 0.06 15.70
CA LYS A 72 -4.43 -0.17 17.08
C LYS A 72 -3.42 -1.31 17.12
N LEU A 73 -2.32 -1.08 17.81
CA LEU A 73 -1.31 -2.08 18.10
C LEU A 73 -1.23 -2.27 19.62
N SER A 74 -1.38 -3.49 20.10
CA SER A 74 -1.36 -3.81 21.54
C SER A 74 -0.24 -4.81 21.84
N ASP A 75 0.45 -4.65 22.96
CA ASP A 75 1.56 -5.54 23.36
C ASP A 75 1.12 -6.79 24.16
N GLY A 76 -0.20 -7.00 24.28
CA GLY A 76 -0.79 -8.04 25.14
C GLY A 76 -0.90 -7.65 26.61
N GLY A 77 -0.34 -6.51 27.02
CA GLY A 77 -0.52 -5.89 28.33
C GLY A 77 -1.45 -4.67 28.27
N ASN A 78 -1.14 -3.65 29.08
CA ASN A 78 -1.93 -2.42 29.15
C ASN A 78 -1.50 -1.33 28.15
N GLN A 79 -0.42 -1.54 27.38
CA GLN A 79 0.06 -0.53 26.45
C GLN A 79 -0.52 -0.76 25.06
N SER A 80 -1.02 0.32 24.47
CA SER A 80 -1.47 0.30 23.08
C SER A 80 -1.12 1.59 22.36
N ILE A 81 -0.85 1.45 21.08
CA ILE A 81 -0.55 2.56 20.17
C ILE A 81 -1.71 2.64 19.19
N CYS A 82 -2.35 3.80 19.15
CA CYS A 82 -3.46 4.07 18.24
C CYS A 82 -3.03 5.10 17.19
N LYS A 83 -3.42 4.89 15.94
CA LYS A 83 -3.24 5.86 14.86
C LYS A 83 -4.49 5.96 14.03
N LYS A 84 -4.95 7.19 13.81
CA LYS A 84 -6.12 7.51 13.01
C LYS A 84 -5.70 8.04 11.65
N TYR A 85 -6.29 7.48 10.60
CA TYR A 85 -6.13 7.91 9.22
C TYR A 85 -7.46 8.53 8.78
N GLN A 86 -7.53 9.86 8.71
CA GLN A 86 -8.78 10.56 8.38
C GLN A 86 -9.16 10.41 6.89
N GLU A 87 -8.16 10.44 6.01
CA GLU A 87 -8.35 10.36 4.56
C GLU A 87 -7.51 9.22 3.98
N MET A 88 -8.15 8.05 3.82
CA MET A 88 -7.48 6.88 3.27
C MET A 88 -7.06 7.05 1.80
N THR A 89 -7.72 7.93 1.05
CA THR A 89 -7.36 8.24 -0.35
C THR A 89 -5.96 8.85 -0.51
N LYS A 90 -5.41 9.47 0.54
CA LYS A 90 -4.06 10.06 0.55
C LYS A 90 -2.93 9.05 0.80
N ILE A 91 -3.26 7.81 1.16
CA ILE A 91 -2.30 6.76 1.51
C ILE A 91 -2.41 5.56 0.55
N VAL A 92 -2.85 5.80 -0.68
CA VAL A 92 -2.97 4.76 -1.71
C VAL A 92 -1.63 4.58 -2.42
N LYS A 93 -1.21 3.32 -2.53
CA LYS A 93 -0.07 2.89 -3.34
C LYS A 93 -0.57 1.91 -4.41
N LEU A 94 -0.52 2.34 -5.66
CA LEU A 94 -0.91 1.50 -6.80
C LEU A 94 0.21 0.52 -7.14
N ASN A 95 -0.17 -0.64 -7.69
CA ASN A 95 0.81 -1.55 -8.25
C ASN A 95 1.44 -0.95 -9.52
N PRO A 96 2.74 -1.21 -9.77
CA PRO A 96 3.36 -0.78 -11.01
C PRO A 96 2.68 -1.45 -12.22
N PRO A 97 2.67 -0.80 -13.39
CA PRO A 97 2.18 -1.44 -14.61
C PRO A 97 3.04 -2.66 -14.95
N SER A 98 2.40 -3.70 -15.49
CA SER A 98 3.06 -4.93 -15.93
C SER A 98 3.20 -5.00 -17.44
N ASN A 99 4.10 -5.88 -17.89
CA ASN A 99 4.36 -6.18 -19.30
C ASN A 99 4.69 -4.93 -20.13
N ILE A 100 5.64 -4.15 -19.63
CA ILE A 100 6.17 -3.00 -20.36
C ILE A 100 6.88 -3.53 -21.62
N SER A 101 6.50 -3.02 -22.78
CA SER A 101 7.09 -3.33 -24.07
C SER A 101 7.38 -2.06 -24.85
N LEU A 102 8.43 -2.12 -25.67
CA LEU A 102 8.89 -1.04 -26.51
C LEU A 102 8.67 -1.43 -27.96
N ASN A 103 8.10 -0.51 -28.74
CA ASN A 103 8.09 -0.61 -30.19
C ASN A 103 8.81 0.60 -30.76
N SER A 104 9.81 0.36 -31.60
CA SER A 104 10.54 1.39 -32.31
C SER A 104 10.41 1.14 -33.81
N SER A 105 9.75 2.07 -34.50
CA SER A 105 9.71 2.09 -35.96
C SER A 105 10.90 2.89 -36.47
N SER A 106 11.73 2.30 -37.33
CA SER A 106 12.84 3.01 -37.97
C SER A 106 12.38 4.14 -38.91
N ARG A 107 11.07 4.26 -39.17
CA ARG A 107 10.47 5.28 -40.04
C ARG A 107 9.85 6.44 -39.27
N GLU A 108 9.47 6.24 -38.01
CA GLU A 108 8.69 7.23 -37.23
C GLU A 108 9.58 8.06 -36.30
N GLU A 109 10.88 7.74 -36.14
CA GLU A 109 11.81 8.36 -35.18
C GLU A 109 11.30 8.40 -33.72
N GLU A 110 10.22 7.66 -33.44
CA GLU A 110 9.52 7.59 -32.17
C GLU A 110 9.68 6.22 -31.52
N VAL A 111 9.59 6.21 -30.19
CA VAL A 111 9.55 5.01 -29.38
C VAL A 111 8.20 4.97 -28.68
N CYS A 112 7.38 3.99 -29.03
CA CYS A 112 6.10 3.74 -28.37
C CYS A 112 6.30 2.80 -27.18
N VAL A 113 5.82 3.21 -26.01
CA VAL A 113 5.84 2.39 -24.79
C VAL A 113 4.42 1.87 -24.55
N HIS A 114 4.29 0.55 -24.41
CA HIS A 114 3.01 -0.10 -24.13
C HIS A 114 3.08 -0.89 -22.83
N TRP A 115 1.97 -0.93 -22.10
CA TRP A 115 1.81 -1.72 -20.89
C TRP A 115 0.36 -2.16 -20.70
N ILE A 116 0.15 -3.16 -19.87
CA ILE A 116 -1.20 -3.57 -19.47
C ILE A 116 -1.73 -2.55 -18.46
N ARG A 117 -2.89 -1.95 -18.76
CA ARG A 117 -3.55 -0.99 -17.86
C ARG A 117 -4.02 -1.70 -16.59
N SER A 118 -3.96 -0.99 -15.46
CA SER A 118 -4.55 -1.48 -14.21
C SER A 118 -6.06 -1.75 -14.37
N LYS A 119 -6.61 -2.65 -13.54
CA LYS A 119 -8.05 -2.91 -13.46
C LYS A 119 -8.85 -1.80 -12.79
N ILE A 120 -8.18 -0.75 -12.30
CA ILE A 120 -8.80 0.40 -11.65
C ILE A 120 -9.56 1.20 -12.71
N LYS A 121 -10.67 1.84 -12.30
CA LYS A 121 -11.54 2.62 -13.17
C LYS A 121 -10.73 3.60 -14.05
N PRO A 122 -11.02 3.67 -15.37
CA PRO A 122 -10.41 4.66 -16.25
C PRO A 122 -10.55 6.09 -15.72
N GLY A 123 -9.48 6.88 -15.82
CA GLY A 123 -9.43 8.26 -15.30
C GLY A 123 -9.05 8.39 -13.82
N CYS A 124 -8.91 7.29 -13.09
CA CYS A 124 -8.45 7.30 -11.68
C CYS A 124 -6.95 7.01 -11.52
N VAL A 125 -6.27 6.69 -12.62
CA VAL A 125 -4.84 6.36 -12.63
C VAL A 125 -4.16 7.18 -13.70
N ASN A 126 -3.16 7.95 -13.29
CA ASN A 126 -2.22 8.62 -14.20
C ASN A 126 -0.91 7.83 -14.18
N TYR A 127 -0.34 7.65 -15.36
CA TYR A 127 0.96 7.01 -15.53
C TYR A 127 1.99 8.08 -15.88
N THR A 128 3.23 7.81 -15.48
CA THR A 128 4.38 8.66 -15.75
C THR A 128 5.49 7.77 -16.28
N VAL A 129 6.11 8.15 -17.39
CA VAL A 129 7.12 7.32 -18.06
C VAL A 129 8.51 7.88 -17.75
N GLY A 130 9.27 7.13 -16.97
CA GLY A 130 10.68 7.41 -16.69
C GLY A 130 11.59 6.69 -17.68
N TYR A 131 12.57 7.39 -18.24
CA TYR A 131 13.55 6.81 -19.17
C TYR A 131 14.95 7.42 -18.99
N GLN A 132 15.99 6.66 -19.29
CA GLN A 132 17.38 7.11 -19.28
C GLN A 132 18.21 6.34 -20.31
N LYS A 133 19.35 6.92 -20.70
CA LYS A 133 20.45 6.16 -21.34
C LYS A 133 21.29 5.49 -20.24
N ASP A 134 22.02 4.43 -20.57
CA ASP A 134 22.73 3.57 -19.59
C ASP A 134 23.57 4.33 -18.54
N SER A 135 24.17 5.46 -18.90
CA SER A 135 24.99 6.30 -18.02
C SER A 135 24.45 7.72 -17.84
N GLY A 136 23.16 7.96 -18.12
CA GLY A 136 22.51 9.26 -18.05
C GLY A 136 21.65 9.45 -16.80
N HIS A 137 21.07 10.65 -16.67
CA HIS A 137 20.06 10.92 -15.65
C HIS A 137 18.66 10.51 -16.13
N TRP A 138 17.82 10.10 -15.18
CA TRP A 138 16.40 9.87 -15.40
C TRP A 138 15.72 11.13 -15.96
N ARG A 139 14.95 10.92 -17.03
CA ARG A 139 14.00 11.87 -17.59
C ARG A 139 12.60 11.32 -17.40
N VAL A 140 11.63 12.23 -17.38
CA VAL A 140 10.24 11.91 -17.10
C VAL A 140 9.37 12.54 -18.17
N SER A 141 8.40 11.78 -18.67
CA SER A 141 7.32 12.23 -19.56
C SER A 141 5.95 11.91 -18.99
#